data_AF-A0AAW2M4S8-F1
#
_entry.id   AF-A0AAW2M4S8-F1
#
_cell.length_a   1.000
_cell.length_b   1.000
_cell.length_c   1.000
_cell.angle_alpha   90.00
_cell.angle_beta   90.00
_cell.angle_gamma   90.00
#
_symmetry.space_group_name_H-M   'P 1'
#
loop_
_entity.id
_entity.type
_entity.pdbx_description
1 polymer ?
#
loop_
_entity_poly.entity_id
_entity_poly.type
_entity_poly.pdbx_seq_one_letter_code
_entity_poly.pdbx_strand_id
1 'polypeptide(L)'
;MSDDDHLVEMARKMKQKFDKYCGNVEKMNMMLYVVVMFDPRHKFSYLQYVFKNMYGPEVGEKIVNLGTGALYDVFEEYKKVYSSTTSRHSTTSFGELGQDQDDDSE
;
A
#
# COMPACT_ATOMS: atom_id res chain seq x y z
N MET A 1 11.97 -33.32 -28.90
CA MET A 1 11.92 -32.71 -27.56
C MET A 1 10.56 -33.01 -27.00
N SER A 2 10.49 -33.54 -25.79
CA SER A 2 9.23 -33.83 -25.11
C SER A 2 8.57 -32.51 -24.70
N ASP A 3 7.25 -32.46 -24.63
CA ASP A 3 6.53 -31.27 -24.12
C ASP A 3 7.00 -30.91 -22.70
N ASP A 4 7.37 -31.92 -21.92
CA ASP A 4 7.96 -31.75 -20.58
C ASP A 4 9.26 -30.93 -20.61
N ASP A 5 10.11 -31.10 -21.63
CA ASP A 5 11.36 -30.34 -21.74
C ASP A 5 11.08 -28.83 -21.91
N HIS A 6 10.01 -28.51 -22.64
CA HIS A 6 9.62 -27.13 -22.90
C HIS A 6 8.99 -26.48 -21.66
N LEU A 7 8.20 -27.24 -20.89
CA LEU A 7 7.63 -26.78 -19.62
C LEU A 7 8.72 -26.56 -18.56
N VAL A 8 9.70 -27.45 -18.46
CA VAL A 8 10.85 -27.30 -17.55
C VAL A 8 11.64 -26.05 -17.88
N GLU A 9 11.90 -25.80 -19.16
CA GLU A 9 12.63 -24.61 -19.61
C GLU A 9 11.86 -23.31 -19.29
N MET A 10 10.53 -23.32 -19.46
CA MET A 10 9.66 -22.20 -19.08
C MET A 10 9.69 -21.96 -17.57
N ALA A 11 9.53 -23.00 -16.76
CA ALA A 11 9.59 -22.92 -15.30
C ALA A 11 10.96 -22.37 -14.82
N ARG A 12 12.05 -22.81 -15.46
CA ARG A 12 13.40 -22.32 -15.18
C ARG A 12 13.53 -20.82 -15.44
N LYS A 13 13.06 -20.34 -16.59
CA LYS A 13 13.05 -18.90 -16.93
C LYS A 13 12.18 -18.08 -15.97
N MET A 14 11.03 -18.61 -15.56
CA MET A 14 10.16 -17.96 -14.58
C MET A 14 10.84 -17.85 -13.22
N LYS A 15 11.48 -18.93 -12.74
CA LYS A 15 12.23 -18.94 -11.50
C LYS A 15 13.39 -17.94 -11.53
N GLN A 16 14.13 -17.84 -12.62
CA GLN A 16 15.22 -16.86 -12.74
C GLN A 16 14.73 -15.42 -12.59
N LYS A 17 13.57 -15.07 -13.14
CA LYS A 17 12.97 -13.74 -12.94
C LYS A 17 12.52 -13.56 -11.50
N PHE A 18 11.91 -14.58 -10.89
CA PHE A 18 11.55 -14.55 -9.48
C PHE A 18 12.78 -14.33 -8.60
N ASP A 19 13.85 -15.10 -8.75
CA ASP A 19 15.07 -14.98 -7.95
C ASP A 19 15.73 -13.60 -8.11
N LYS A 20 15.67 -13.02 -9.32
CA LYS A 20 16.23 -11.69 -9.62
C LYS A 20 15.47 -10.54 -8.94
N TYR A 21 14.14 -10.60 -8.90
CA TYR A 21 13.31 -9.47 -8.44
C TYR A 21 12.69 -9.70 -7.06
N CYS A 22 12.44 -10.94 -6.68
CA CYS A 22 11.61 -11.34 -5.55
C CYS A 22 12.31 -12.30 -4.57
N GLY A 23 13.24 -13.15 -5.03
CA GLY A 23 13.79 -14.25 -4.21
C GLY A 23 14.95 -13.87 -3.29
N ASN A 24 15.66 -12.78 -3.59
CA ASN A 24 16.73 -12.28 -2.73
C ASN A 24 16.24 -11.06 -1.94
N VAL A 25 15.96 -11.27 -0.64
CA VAL A 25 15.46 -10.24 0.28
C VAL A 25 16.39 -9.03 0.37
N GLU A 26 17.70 -9.22 0.26
CA GLU A 26 18.70 -8.15 0.35
C GLU A 26 18.81 -7.32 -0.94
N LYS A 27 18.38 -7.88 -2.08
CA LYS A 27 18.46 -7.24 -3.41
C LYS A 27 17.10 -6.85 -3.98
N MET A 28 16.01 -7.21 -3.31
CA MET A 28 14.65 -6.99 -3.76
C MET A 28 14.19 -5.55 -3.47
N ASN A 29 13.33 -5.02 -4.36
CA ASN A 29 12.75 -3.70 -4.17
C ASN A 29 11.73 -3.71 -3.02
N MET A 30 11.95 -2.86 -2.03
CA MET A 30 11.07 -2.63 -0.88
C MET A 30 9.59 -2.43 -1.27
N MET A 31 9.37 -1.69 -2.37
CA MET A 31 8.03 -1.33 -2.82
C MET A 31 7.17 -2.57 -3.11
N LEU A 32 7.79 -3.69 -3.51
CA LEU A 32 7.07 -4.92 -3.79
C LEU A 32 6.45 -5.51 -2.51
N TYR A 33 7.12 -5.38 -1.36
CA TYR A 33 6.55 -5.76 -0.07
C TYR A 33 5.39 -4.84 0.32
N VAL A 34 5.58 -3.53 0.17
CA VAL A 34 4.56 -2.51 0.46
C VAL A 34 3.28 -2.78 -0.35
N VAL A 35 3.41 -3.02 -1.65
CA VAL A 35 2.27 -3.35 -2.53
C VAL A 35 1.57 -4.63 -2.10
N VAL A 36 2.32 -5.68 -1.75
CA VAL A 36 1.73 -6.93 -1.25
C VAL A 36 0.99 -6.74 0.07
N MET A 37 1.50 -5.87 0.97
CA MET A 37 0.83 -5.56 2.23
C MET A 37 -0.39 -4.65 2.08
N PHE A 38 -0.43 -3.84 1.02
CA PHE A 38 -1.61 -3.05 0.65
C PHE A 38 -2.67 -3.85 -0.11
N ASP A 39 -2.41 -5.11 -0.46
CA ASP A 39 -3.40 -5.94 -1.14
C ASP A 39 -4.57 -6.25 -0.18
N PRO A 40 -5.77 -5.69 -0.40
CA PRO A 40 -6.90 -5.85 0.51
C PRO A 40 -7.37 -7.31 0.62
N ARG A 41 -6.96 -8.15 -0.33
CA ARG A 41 -7.31 -9.58 -0.37
C ARG A 41 -6.56 -10.38 0.68
N HIS A 42 -5.50 -9.82 1.27
CA HIS A 42 -4.65 -10.51 2.22
C HIS A 42 -4.61 -9.77 3.56
N LYS A 43 -4.97 -10.46 4.64
CA LYS A 43 -4.77 -9.92 5.98
C LYS A 43 -3.28 -9.75 6.25
N PHE A 44 -2.90 -8.65 6.88
CA PHE A 44 -1.51 -8.39 7.25
C PHE A 44 -0.89 -9.53 8.06
N SER A 45 -1.65 -10.10 9.00
CA SER A 45 -1.23 -11.25 9.81
C SER A 45 -0.89 -12.49 8.96
N TYR A 46 -1.62 -12.71 7.86
CA TYR A 46 -1.32 -13.80 6.94
C TYR A 46 0.00 -13.56 6.19
N LEU A 47 0.28 -12.32 5.78
CA LEU A 47 1.53 -11.98 5.12
C LEU A 47 2.73 -12.15 6.05
N GLN A 48 2.59 -11.79 7.34
CA GLN A 48 3.65 -12.05 8.32
C GLN A 48 4.00 -13.53 8.43
N TYR A 49 2.97 -14.38 8.46
CA TYR A 49 3.15 -15.83 8.47
C TYR A 49 3.84 -16.32 7.19
N VAL A 50 3.40 -15.86 6.02
CA VAL A 50 4.00 -16.24 4.72
C VAL A 50 5.46 -15.83 4.65
N PHE A 51 5.82 -14.61 5.06
CA PHE A 51 7.22 -14.15 5.01
C PHE A 51 8.12 -14.93 5.97
N LYS A 52 7.66 -15.22 7.19
CA LYS A 52 8.40 -16.06 8.15
C LYS A 52 8.55 -17.51 7.65
N ASN A 53 7.56 -18.04 6.94
CA ASN A 53 7.63 -19.38 6.37
C ASN A 53 8.56 -19.45 5.14
N MET A 54 8.55 -18.42 4.28
CA MET A 54 9.35 -18.38 3.05
C MET A 54 10.82 -18.10 3.30
N TYR A 55 11.13 -17.19 4.22
CA TYR A 55 12.50 -16.69 4.44
C TYR A 55 13.10 -17.11 5.78
N GLY A 56 12.35 -17.88 6.58
CA GLY A 56 12.70 -18.20 7.95
C GLY A 56 12.30 -17.10 8.93
N PRO A 57 12.29 -17.41 10.24
CA PRO A 57 11.73 -16.53 11.26
C PRO A 57 12.46 -15.18 11.35
N GLU A 58 13.80 -15.19 11.33
CA GLU A 58 14.63 -13.98 11.50
C GLU A 58 14.52 -13.03 10.30
N VAL A 59 14.75 -13.54 9.08
CA VAL A 59 14.69 -12.72 7.86
C VAL A 59 13.25 -12.31 7.55
N GLY A 60 12.29 -13.20 7.76
CA GLY A 60 10.87 -12.91 7.58
C GLY A 60 10.38 -11.83 8.55
N GLU A 61 10.80 -11.85 9.81
CA GLU A 61 10.50 -10.79 10.77
C GLU A 61 11.11 -9.45 10.37
N LYS A 62 12.35 -9.44 9.88
CA LYS A 62 12.99 -8.22 9.36
C LYS A 62 12.20 -7.61 8.20
N ILE A 63 11.73 -8.43 7.25
CA ILE A 63 10.87 -7.97 6.14
C ILE A 63 9.57 -7.36 6.66
N VAL A 64 8.91 -8.05 7.58
CA VAL A 64 7.65 -7.60 8.17
C VAL A 64 7.83 -6.24 8.84
N ASN A 65 8.86 -6.07 9.67
CA ASN A 65 9.12 -4.84 10.39
C ASN A 65 9.43 -3.69 9.42
N LEU A 66 10.26 -3.95 8.43
CA LEU A 66 10.65 -2.97 7.42
C LEU A 66 9.44 -2.53 6.56
N GLY A 67 8.62 -3.48 6.17
CA GLY A 67 7.36 -3.23 5.47
C GLY A 67 6.35 -2.45 6.30
N THR A 68 6.18 -2.83 7.57
CA THR A 68 5.31 -2.12 8.52
C THR A 68 5.77 -0.68 8.71
N GLY A 69 7.08 -0.44 8.86
CA GLY A 69 7.65 0.91 8.98
C GLY A 69 7.34 1.77 7.77
N ALA A 70 7.59 1.26 6.55
CA ALA A 70 7.27 1.98 5.32
C ALA A 70 5.77 2.32 5.19
N LEU A 71 4.88 1.42 5.63
CA LEU A 71 3.44 1.69 5.67
C LEU A 71 3.09 2.83 6.62
N TYR A 72 3.68 2.84 7.81
CA TYR A 72 3.47 3.91 8.79
C TYR A 72 4.00 5.25 8.28
N ASP A 73 5.16 5.27 7.62
CA ASP A 73 5.74 6.49 7.06
C ASP A 73 4.82 7.12 6.01
N VAL A 74 4.32 6.30 5.07
CA VAL A 74 3.36 6.74 4.03
C VAL A 74 2.06 7.22 4.67
N PHE A 75 1.57 6.52 5.69
CA PHE A 75 0.37 6.92 6.41
C PHE A 75 0.52 8.25 7.15
N GLU A 76 1.65 8.47 7.82
CA GLU A 76 1.93 9.74 8.50
C GLU A 76 2.09 10.89 7.50
N GLU A 77 2.72 10.65 6.35
CA GLU A 77 2.79 11.65 5.28
C GLU A 77 1.41 11.98 4.72
N TYR A 78 0.59 10.96 4.44
CA TYR A 78 -0.80 11.13 4.04
C TYR A 78 -1.56 11.97 5.08
N LYS A 79 -1.50 11.61 6.37
CA LYS A 79 -2.12 12.38 7.44
C LYS A 79 -1.71 13.85 7.41
N LYS A 80 -0.41 14.16 7.30
CA LYS A 80 0.09 15.54 7.25
C LYS A 80 -0.49 16.34 6.08
N VAL A 81 -0.56 15.74 4.89
CA VAL A 81 -1.12 16.37 3.70
C VAL A 81 -2.59 16.73 3.94
N TYR A 82 -3.38 15.79 4.46
CA TYR A 82 -4.84 15.95 4.60
C TYR A 82 -5.27 16.68 5.88
N SER A 83 -4.47 16.68 6.94
CA SER A 83 -4.69 17.51 8.13
C SER A 83 -4.41 18.99 7.87
N SER A 84 -3.52 19.29 6.92
CA SER A 84 -3.18 20.67 6.53
C SER A 84 -4.24 21.32 5.63
N THR A 85 -5.06 20.52 4.93
CA THR A 85 -6.13 21.01 4.04
C THR A 85 -7.41 21.36 4.79
N THR A 86 -7.71 20.73 5.92
CA THR A 86 -8.89 21.06 6.74
C THR A 86 -8.80 22.46 7.36
N SER A 87 -7.60 23.00 7.59
CA SER A 87 -7.43 24.35 8.15
C SER A 87 -7.57 25.49 7.13
N ARG A 88 -7.64 25.22 5.82
CA ARG A 88 -7.67 26.28 4.78
C ARG A 88 -9.06 26.62 4.25
N HIS A 89 -10.10 25.89 4.64
CA HIS A 89 -11.50 26.18 4.27
C HIS A 89 -12.32 26.55 5.50
N SER A 90 -11.96 27.64 6.17
CA SER A 90 -12.82 28.27 7.18
C SER A 90 -12.53 29.76 7.26
N THR A 91 -12.77 30.48 6.16
CA THR A 91 -13.16 31.90 6.17
C THR A 91 -13.44 32.34 4.74
N THR A 92 -14.71 32.32 4.36
CA THR A 92 -15.28 33.36 3.49
C THR A 92 -16.49 33.87 4.24
N SER A 93 -16.32 35.02 4.91
CA SER A 93 -17.42 35.78 5.49
C SER A 93 -18.33 36.23 4.36
N PHE A 94 -19.56 35.71 4.31
CA PHE A 94 -20.61 36.32 3.48
C PHE A 94 -21.24 37.42 4.32
N GLY A 95 -20.76 38.65 4.08
CA GLY A 95 -21.34 39.85 4.66
C GLY A 95 -22.57 40.28 3.85
N GLU A 96 -23.62 40.56 4.61
CA GLU A 96 -24.53 41.70 4.42
C GLU A 96 -25.81 41.52 3.57
N LEU A 97 -26.91 41.41 4.34
CA LEU A 97 -28.22 42.08 4.25
C LEU A 97 -29.06 41.99 2.96
N GLY A 98 -30.22 41.36 3.14
CA GLY A 98 -31.45 41.59 2.39
C GLY A 98 -32.60 40.89 3.09
N GLN A 99 -33.22 41.57 4.07
CA GLN A 99 -34.57 41.23 4.55
C GLN A 99 -35.54 41.58 3.44
N ASP A 100 -36.38 40.64 3.01
CA ASP A 100 -37.67 40.98 2.42
C ASP A 100 -38.72 39.99 2.94
N GLN A 101 -39.81 40.59 3.41
CA GLN A 101 -40.90 40.02 4.19
C GLN A 101 -41.82 39.15 3.34
N ASP A 102 -42.39 38.13 3.99
CA ASP A 102 -43.61 37.46 3.56
C ASP A 102 -44.75 38.48 3.40
N ASP A 103 -45.41 38.51 2.24
CA ASP A 103 -46.74 39.10 2.10
C ASP A 103 -47.64 38.15 1.29
N ASP A 104 -48.57 37.56 2.02
CA ASP A 104 -49.68 36.71 1.59
C ASP A 104 -50.81 37.64 1.10
N SER A 105 -51.34 37.45 -0.11
CA SER A 105 -52.74 37.83 -0.45
C SER A 105 -53.17 37.28 -1.82
N GLU A 106 -54.18 36.38 -1.74
CA GLU A 106 -55.20 35.88 -2.69
C GLU A 106 -54.83 35.37 -4.10
#